data_AF-A0A6P6TVI5-F1
#
_entry.id   AF-A0A6P6TVI5-F1
#
_cell.length_a   1.000
_cell.length_b   1.000
_cell.length_c   1.000
_cell.angle_alpha   90.00
_cell.angle_beta   90.00
_cell.angle_gamma   90.00
#
_symmetry.space_group_name_H-M   'P 1'
#
loop_
_entity.id
_entity.type
_entity.pdbx_description
1 polymer ?
#
loop_
_entity_poly.entity_id
_entity_poly.type
_entity_poly.pdbx_seq_one_letter_code
_entity_poly.pdbx_strand_id
1 'polypeptide(L)'
;MSLTVSHLIRDSSDHAPLLISVSTRLDNKPQSFRFLNFWTSREDFLPIVRDSWKQPCSGSPLQVLCCKLKRLQGAVQVWNRVVFGDIFQAVRQKEEEVRLAEIRMESDGSEAARVQLHLAQGRLRAALRVEEVFWKQKARVRWLQEGDRNTKFFHSVVKHRTVRSIVHKIRNDRGEWIESEAEIGAEAVRYFERLFTAQHIASSSTLLQHIPKILTDEENGLLEQVLSAEEIRSAVFAMDGESAPGPDGYTGKFFTAAWSVIGEDVVRAMCSFFCGAELPRAITATSIVLIPKIVHPQNFSHFCLISLCNFVNKVLSQILADRLAQVLPKIISPQQSGFVRRRLISDNFLLAQELLSSMGRSPRNADVVLKLDMSKAYDRVSWAFLTMVL
;
A
#
# COMPACT_ATOMS: atom_id res chain seq x y z
N MET A 1 -22.33 13.20 -17.73
CA MET A 1 -21.00 13.75 -18.09
C MET A 1 -21.27 15.20 -18.43
N SER A 2 -20.94 16.14 -17.55
CA SER A 2 -21.07 17.58 -17.83
C SER A 2 -19.74 18.11 -18.33
N LEU A 3 -19.78 18.85 -19.43
CA LEU A 3 -18.62 19.51 -19.99
C LEU A 3 -18.82 21.00 -19.77
N THR A 4 -17.95 21.60 -18.96
CA THR A 4 -17.96 23.04 -18.67
C THR A 4 -16.71 23.64 -19.26
N VAL A 5 -16.86 24.65 -20.10
CA VAL A 5 -15.75 25.42 -20.65
C VAL A 5 -15.72 26.75 -19.92
N SER A 6 -14.60 27.08 -19.28
CA SER A 6 -14.38 28.38 -18.66
C SER A 6 -13.19 29.08 -19.31
N HIS A 7 -13.30 30.40 -19.45
CA HIS A 7 -12.18 31.23 -19.90
C HIS A 7 -11.27 31.50 -18.71
N LEU A 8 -9.99 31.14 -18.82
CA LEU A 8 -8.98 31.56 -17.86
C LEU A 8 -8.58 33.01 -18.12
N ILE A 9 -8.08 33.65 -17.06
CA ILE A 9 -7.67 35.06 -17.07
C ILE A 9 -6.55 35.23 -18.09
N ARG A 10 -6.65 36.28 -18.91
CA ARG A 10 -5.59 36.68 -19.85
C ARG A 10 -4.47 37.30 -19.04
N ASP A 11 -3.31 36.66 -19.05
CA ASP A 11 -2.07 37.25 -18.54
C ASP A 11 -1.06 37.30 -19.69
N SER A 12 -0.63 38.51 -20.06
CA SER A 12 0.37 38.81 -21.11
C SER A 12 0.07 38.39 -22.58
N SER A 13 -1.10 37.84 -22.90
CA SER A 13 -1.53 37.48 -24.27
C SER A 13 -2.96 37.94 -24.57
N ASP A 14 -3.24 38.23 -25.84
CA ASP A 14 -4.57 38.54 -26.39
C ASP A 14 -5.47 37.29 -26.54
N HIS A 15 -4.91 36.08 -26.40
CA HIS A 15 -5.66 34.84 -26.37
C HIS A 15 -6.11 34.47 -24.94
N ALA A 16 -7.39 34.11 -24.77
CA ALA A 16 -7.90 33.54 -23.51
C ALA A 16 -7.75 32.02 -23.53
N PRO A 17 -6.97 31.40 -22.62
CA PRO A 17 -6.92 29.95 -22.51
C PRO A 17 -8.29 29.39 -22.14
N LEU A 18 -8.75 28.38 -22.89
CA LEU A 18 -9.98 27.66 -22.58
C LEU A 18 -9.68 26.52 -21.62
N LEU A 19 -10.21 26.59 -20.41
CA LEU A 19 -10.24 25.46 -19.49
C LEU A 19 -11.47 24.62 -19.79
N ILE A 20 -11.26 23.51 -20.49
CA ILE A 20 -12.29 22.48 -20.68
C ILE A 20 -12.25 21.58 -19.44
N SER A 21 -13.21 21.78 -18.54
CA SER A 21 -13.43 20.92 -17.38
C SER A 21 -14.49 19.89 -17.73
N VAL A 22 -14.09 18.63 -17.74
CA VAL A 22 -14.98 17.49 -17.96
C VAL A 22 -15.26 16.89 -16.59
N SER A 23 -16.51 16.92 -16.13
CA SER A 23 -16.86 16.21 -14.90
C SER A 23 -16.67 14.71 -15.12
N THR A 24 -15.79 14.15 -14.32
CA THR A 24 -15.48 12.72 -14.38
C THR A 24 -16.34 11.98 -13.38
N ARG A 25 -16.54 10.67 -13.57
CA ARG A 25 -17.31 9.81 -12.65
C ARG A 25 -16.78 9.78 -11.19
N LEU A 26 -15.73 10.55 -10.88
CA LEU A 26 -14.98 10.55 -9.62
C LEU A 26 -15.31 11.74 -8.70
N ASP A 27 -15.98 12.77 -9.21
CA ASP A 27 -16.00 14.08 -8.54
C ASP A 27 -16.82 14.11 -7.22
N ASN A 28 -17.66 13.10 -6.97
CA ASN A 28 -18.60 13.06 -5.82
C ASN A 28 -18.46 11.83 -4.90
N LYS A 29 -17.36 11.06 -4.98
CA LYS A 29 -17.20 9.87 -4.10
C LYS A 29 -16.57 10.26 -2.77
N PRO A 30 -17.10 9.77 -1.63
CA PRO A 30 -16.49 10.00 -0.32
C PRO A 30 -15.05 9.45 -0.33
N GLN A 31 -14.09 10.32 -0.06
CA GLN A 31 -12.69 9.91 0.02
C GLN A 31 -12.46 9.18 1.33
N SER A 32 -11.92 7.97 1.26
CA SER A 32 -11.47 7.26 2.44
C SER A 32 -10.30 8.00 3.09
N PHE A 33 -10.24 7.94 4.42
CA PHE A 33 -9.10 8.47 5.15
C PHE A 33 -7.81 7.81 4.69
N ARG A 34 -6.76 8.63 4.55
CA ARG A 34 -5.40 8.17 4.28
C ARG A 34 -4.44 9.02 5.10
N PHE A 35 -3.53 8.35 5.78
CA PHE A 35 -2.50 9.01 6.56
C PHE A 35 -1.57 9.80 5.65
N LEU A 36 -1.35 11.08 5.94
CA LEU A 36 -0.43 11.93 5.18
C LEU A 36 0.89 12.06 5.92
N ASN A 37 2.00 11.73 5.25
CA ASN A 37 3.29 11.61 5.95
C ASN A 37 3.82 12.93 6.49
N PHE A 38 3.49 14.05 5.85
CA PHE A 38 3.91 15.38 6.33
C PHE A 38 3.30 15.73 7.69
N TRP A 39 2.22 15.06 8.13
CA TRP A 39 1.70 15.22 9.48
C TRP A 39 2.76 14.90 10.53
N THR A 40 3.61 13.91 10.28
CA THR A 40 4.68 13.50 11.21
C THR A 40 5.78 14.54 11.40
N SER A 41 5.85 15.55 10.53
CA SER A 41 6.87 16.59 10.58
C SER A 41 6.50 17.76 11.50
N ARG A 42 5.27 17.79 12.04
CA ARG A 42 4.84 18.83 12.97
C ARG A 42 5.00 18.41 14.43
N GLU A 43 5.31 19.38 15.27
CA GLU A 43 5.50 19.19 16.71
C GLU A 43 4.18 18.84 17.44
N ASP A 44 3.04 19.35 16.96
CA ASP A 44 1.72 19.13 17.52
C ASP A 44 1.10 17.77 17.16
N PHE A 45 1.71 17.01 16.24
CA PHE A 45 1.22 15.70 15.82
C PHE A 45 1.18 14.68 16.97
N LEU A 46 2.30 14.48 17.67
CA LEU A 46 2.37 13.51 18.77
C LEU A 46 1.48 13.87 19.97
N PRO A 47 1.38 15.15 20.39
CA PRO A 47 0.36 15.58 21.36
C PRO A 47 -1.05 15.13 20.99
N ILE A 48 -1.49 15.34 19.75
CA ILE A 48 -2.84 14.96 19.30
C ILE A 48 -3.05 13.45 19.32
N VAL A 49 -2.04 12.70 18.87
CA VAL A 49 -2.07 11.24 18.96
C VAL A 49 -2.23 10.85 20.43
N ARG A 50 -1.41 11.38 21.33
CA ARG A 50 -1.42 11.06 22.76
C ARG A 50 -2.75 11.40 23.42
N ASP A 51 -3.33 12.56 23.14
CA ASP A 51 -4.59 12.99 23.76
C ASP A 51 -5.77 12.14 23.29
N SER A 52 -5.80 11.78 22.00
CA SER A 52 -6.76 10.79 21.49
C SER A 52 -6.50 9.38 22.07
N TRP A 53 -5.24 9.00 22.27
CA TRP A 53 -4.87 7.63 22.66
C TRP A 53 -5.12 7.33 24.15
N LYS A 54 -5.02 8.34 25.02
CA LYS A 54 -5.26 8.24 26.47
C LYS A 54 -6.71 7.93 26.84
N GLN A 55 -7.66 8.33 26.00
CA GLN A 55 -9.07 8.09 26.28
C GLN A 55 -9.37 6.58 26.38
N PRO A 56 -10.19 6.16 27.35
CA PRO A 56 -10.42 4.74 27.63
C PRO A 56 -11.10 4.04 26.45
N CYS A 57 -10.76 2.75 26.27
CA CYS A 57 -11.39 1.81 25.35
C CYS A 57 -11.42 0.45 26.05
N SER A 58 -12.54 -0.27 25.94
CA SER A 58 -12.72 -1.59 26.55
C SER A 58 -12.74 -2.69 25.48
N GLY A 59 -12.35 -3.91 25.87
CA GLY A 59 -12.33 -5.08 25.00
C GLY A 59 -10.99 -5.82 25.04
N SER A 60 -10.85 -6.82 24.18
CA SER A 60 -9.57 -7.50 23.96
C SER A 60 -8.49 -6.52 23.45
N PRO A 61 -7.19 -6.81 23.61
CA PRO A 61 -6.11 -5.94 23.12
C PRO A 61 -6.25 -5.55 21.64
N LEU A 62 -6.66 -6.48 20.77
CA LEU A 62 -6.91 -6.22 19.35
C LEU A 62 -8.10 -5.26 19.14
N GLN A 63 -9.19 -5.43 19.90
CA GLN A 63 -10.36 -4.52 19.85
C GLN A 63 -10.01 -3.13 20.37
N VAL A 64 -9.24 -3.04 21.45
CA VAL A 64 -8.74 -1.76 22.00
C VAL A 64 -7.92 -1.03 20.96
N LEU A 65 -6.96 -1.70 20.30
CA LEU A 65 -6.17 -1.10 19.24
C LEU A 65 -7.04 -0.59 18.08
N CYS A 66 -8.00 -1.41 17.61
CA CYS A 66 -8.93 -1.01 16.55
C CYS A 66 -9.75 0.23 16.94
N CYS A 67 -10.27 0.25 18.16
CA CYS A 67 -11.08 1.36 18.68
C CYS A 67 -10.26 2.66 18.74
N LYS A 68 -9.04 2.59 19.29
CA LYS A 68 -8.13 3.73 19.38
C LYS A 68 -7.72 4.26 18.01
N LEU A 69 -7.38 3.40 17.06
CA LEU A 69 -7.10 3.79 15.68
C LEU A 69 -8.31 4.46 15.03
N LYS A 70 -9.51 3.88 15.18
CA LYS A 70 -10.72 4.44 14.60
C LYS A 70 -11.08 5.81 15.17
N ARG A 71 -10.88 6.02 16.47
CA ARG A 71 -11.07 7.33 17.11
C ARG A 71 -10.03 8.34 16.67
N LEU A 72 -8.76 7.93 16.62
CA LEU A 72 -7.66 8.78 16.17
C LEU A 72 -7.88 9.26 14.73
N GLN A 73 -8.45 8.43 13.86
CA GLN A 73 -8.84 8.82 12.51
C GLN A 73 -9.68 10.12 12.53
N GLY A 74 -10.72 10.17 13.35
CA GLY A 74 -11.59 11.35 13.48
C GLY A 74 -10.84 12.56 14.02
N ALA A 75 -10.03 12.38 15.08
CA ALA A 75 -9.25 13.47 15.68
C ALA A 75 -8.25 14.08 14.68
N VAL A 76 -7.52 13.25 13.94
CA VAL A 76 -6.55 13.70 12.93
C VAL A 76 -7.25 14.38 11.75
N GLN A 77 -8.43 13.92 11.35
CA GLN A 77 -9.21 14.59 10.29
C GLN A 77 -9.67 16.00 10.70
N VAL A 78 -10.13 16.17 11.94
CA VAL A 78 -10.50 17.48 12.48
C VAL A 78 -9.27 18.38 12.55
N TRP A 79 -8.18 17.89 13.15
CA TRP A 79 -6.92 18.63 13.24
C TRP A 79 -6.39 19.03 11.87
N ASN A 80 -6.38 18.13 10.88
CA ASN A 80 -5.91 18.44 9.54
C ASN A 80 -6.71 19.59 8.90
N ARG A 81 -8.04 19.60 9.08
CA ARG A 81 -8.90 20.68 8.57
C ARG A 81 -8.58 22.02 9.24
N VAL A 82 -8.32 22.02 10.54
CA VAL A 82 -8.03 23.25 11.31
C VAL A 82 -6.63 23.79 11.03
N VAL A 83 -5.63 22.91 10.97
CA VAL A 83 -4.21 23.31 10.91
C VAL A 83 -3.69 23.47 9.48
N PHE A 84 -4.10 22.60 8.57
CA PHE A 84 -3.63 22.64 7.18
C PHE A 84 -4.68 23.20 6.21
N GLY A 85 -5.97 22.88 6.43
CA GLY A 85 -7.03 23.27 5.51
C GLY A 85 -6.76 22.80 4.08
N ASP A 86 -6.95 23.70 3.12
CA ASP A 86 -6.52 23.49 1.73
C ASP A 86 -5.04 23.89 1.58
N ILE A 87 -4.16 22.88 1.53
CA ILE A 87 -2.71 23.08 1.36
C ILE A 87 -2.35 23.79 0.05
N PHE A 88 -3.16 23.64 -1.00
CA PHE A 88 -2.92 24.30 -2.29
C PHE A 88 -3.30 25.78 -2.23
N GLN A 89 -4.40 26.09 -1.53
CA GLN A 89 -4.76 27.48 -1.25
C GLN A 89 -3.71 28.15 -0.36
N ALA A 90 -3.19 27.44 0.65
CA ALA A 90 -2.13 27.94 1.51
C ALA A 90 -0.86 28.30 0.71
N VAL A 91 -0.44 27.45 -0.24
CA VAL A 91 0.69 27.77 -1.14
C VAL A 91 0.42 29.05 -1.93
N ARG A 92 -0.74 29.16 -2.60
CA ARG A 92 -1.11 30.36 -3.37
C ARG A 92 -1.10 31.64 -2.52
N GLN A 93 -1.60 31.56 -1.29
CA GLN A 93 -1.56 32.70 -0.36
C GLN A 93 -0.13 33.08 0.02
N LYS A 94 0.76 32.11 0.24
CA LYS A 94 2.16 32.38 0.56
C LYS A 94 2.96 32.91 -0.64
N GLU A 95 2.61 32.51 -1.86
CA GLU A 95 3.18 33.10 -3.08
C GLU A 95 2.82 34.59 -3.17
N GLU A 96 1.57 34.95 -2.91
CA GLU A 96 1.14 36.35 -2.90
C GLU A 96 1.79 37.16 -1.75
N GLU A 97 1.95 36.56 -0.56
CA GLU A 97 2.71 37.21 0.54
C GLU A 97 4.16 37.55 0.15
N VAL A 98 4.83 36.65 -0.59
CA VAL A 98 6.18 36.90 -1.10
C VAL A 98 6.16 38.01 -2.14
N ARG A 99 5.22 37.97 -3.10
CA ARG A 99 5.08 39.02 -4.12
C ARG A 99 4.90 40.41 -3.51
N LEU A 100 4.03 40.55 -2.51
CA LEU A 100 3.82 41.82 -1.81
C LEU A 100 5.05 42.28 -1.02
N ALA A 101 5.81 41.33 -0.44
CA ALA A 101 7.05 41.64 0.26
C ALA A 101 8.18 42.06 -0.69
N GLU A 102 8.23 41.51 -1.91
CA GLU A 102 9.16 41.91 -2.97
C GLU A 102 8.87 43.34 -3.43
N ILE A 103 7.60 43.66 -3.75
CA ILE A 103 7.17 45.03 -4.09
C ILE A 103 7.54 46.02 -2.98
N ARG A 104 7.34 45.62 -1.71
CA ARG A 104 7.71 46.47 -0.57
C ARG A 104 9.23 46.69 -0.53
N MET A 105 10.03 45.66 -0.70
CA MET A 105 11.51 45.76 -0.71
C MET A 105 12.03 46.66 -1.83
N GLU A 106 11.37 46.65 -2.98
CA GLU A 106 11.69 47.55 -4.11
C GLU A 106 11.36 49.01 -3.79
N SER A 107 10.26 49.26 -3.05
CA SER A 107 9.83 50.61 -2.64
C SER A 107 10.53 51.15 -1.39
N ASP A 108 10.92 50.25 -0.48
CA ASP A 108 11.51 50.51 0.84
C ASP A 108 12.68 49.54 1.04
N GLY A 109 13.90 50.03 0.79
CA GLY A 109 15.14 49.27 0.96
C GLY A 109 15.58 49.07 2.42
N SER A 110 14.68 49.26 3.39
CA SER A 110 14.99 49.13 4.81
C SER A 110 15.36 47.69 5.21
N GLU A 111 16.14 47.56 6.27
CA GLU A 111 16.43 46.26 6.89
C GLU A 111 15.13 45.55 7.33
N ALA A 112 14.12 46.31 7.76
CA ALA A 112 12.83 45.77 8.13
C ALA A 112 12.10 45.13 6.94
N ALA A 113 12.11 45.76 5.76
CA ALA A 113 11.55 45.18 4.54
C ALA A 113 12.28 43.90 4.13
N ARG A 114 13.62 43.89 4.25
CA ARG A 114 14.45 42.70 3.97
C ARG A 114 14.11 41.52 4.88
N VAL A 115 13.94 41.78 6.18
CA VAL A 115 13.54 40.76 7.16
C VAL A 115 12.15 40.20 6.84
N GLN A 116 11.18 41.07 6.48
CA GLN A 116 9.84 40.62 6.10
C GLN A 116 9.84 39.74 4.85
N LEU A 117 10.62 40.10 3.82
CA LEU A 117 10.79 39.27 2.64
C LEU A 117 11.38 37.90 2.99
N HIS A 118 12.42 37.85 3.82
CA HIS A 118 13.02 36.59 4.24
C HIS A 118 12.03 35.69 5.01
N LEU A 119 11.23 36.28 5.90
CA LEU A 119 10.18 35.56 6.63
C LEU A 119 9.08 35.04 5.69
N ALA A 120 8.62 35.85 4.72
CA ALA A 120 7.64 35.44 3.72
C ALA A 120 8.18 34.27 2.87
N GLN A 121 9.41 34.35 2.38
CA GLN A 121 10.08 33.28 1.65
C GLN A 121 10.24 32.01 2.49
N GLY A 122 10.58 32.14 3.78
CA GLY A 122 10.63 31.02 4.72
C GLY A 122 9.29 30.30 4.86
N ARG A 123 8.20 31.08 5.01
CA ARG A 123 6.82 30.53 5.08
C ARG A 123 6.40 29.85 3.77
N LEU A 124 6.73 30.44 2.62
CA LEU A 124 6.47 29.82 1.31
C LEU A 124 7.23 28.51 1.15
N ARG A 125 8.52 28.46 1.49
CA ARG A 125 9.33 27.23 1.44
C ARG A 125 8.72 26.12 2.32
N ALA A 126 8.22 26.47 3.50
CA ALA A 126 7.55 25.51 4.37
C ALA A 126 6.24 24.97 3.75
N ALA A 127 5.41 25.84 3.17
CA ALA A 127 4.18 25.45 2.48
C ALA A 127 4.45 24.56 1.26
N LEU A 128 5.42 24.93 0.42
CA LEU A 128 5.84 24.14 -0.74
C LEU A 128 6.37 22.75 -0.33
N ARG A 129 7.08 22.65 0.80
CA ARG A 129 7.55 21.35 1.31
C ARG A 129 6.40 20.42 1.70
N VAL A 130 5.33 20.96 2.30
CA VAL A 130 4.13 20.18 2.61
C VAL A 130 3.48 19.67 1.32
N GLU A 131 3.32 20.54 0.33
CA GLU A 131 2.74 20.18 -0.97
C GLU A 131 3.58 19.13 -1.72
N GLU A 132 4.91 19.27 -1.70
CA GLU A 132 5.85 18.33 -2.29
C GLU A 132 5.72 16.95 -1.65
N VAL A 133 5.71 16.85 -0.32
CA VAL A 133 5.56 15.57 0.39
C VAL A 133 4.20 14.94 0.08
N PHE A 134 3.13 15.74 0.03
CA PHE A 134 1.80 15.26 -0.38
C PHE A 134 1.83 14.64 -1.78
N TRP A 135 2.38 15.35 -2.76
CA TRP A 135 2.44 14.88 -4.14
C TRP A 135 3.36 13.69 -4.32
N LYS A 136 4.52 13.67 -3.64
CA LYS A 136 5.44 12.53 -3.62
C LYS A 136 4.76 11.27 -3.10
N GLN A 137 4.07 11.38 -1.96
CA GLN A 137 3.31 10.27 -1.37
C GLN A 137 2.19 9.79 -2.31
N LYS A 138 1.44 10.72 -2.90
CA LYS A 138 0.33 10.41 -3.82
C LYS A 138 0.81 9.76 -5.12
N ALA A 139 1.95 10.23 -5.66
CA ALA A 139 2.56 9.70 -6.87
C ALA A 139 3.25 8.35 -6.63
N ARG A 140 3.60 7.99 -5.39
CA ARG A 140 4.32 6.75 -5.05
C ARG A 140 5.55 6.52 -5.94
N VAL A 141 6.35 7.56 -6.14
CA VAL A 141 7.59 7.50 -6.91
C VAL A 141 8.73 7.23 -5.94
N ARG A 142 9.40 6.08 -6.10
CA ARG A 142 10.53 5.65 -5.25
C ARG A 142 11.90 6.11 -5.76
N TRP A 143 12.01 6.42 -7.05
CA TRP A 143 13.30 6.54 -7.77
C TRP A 143 13.80 7.97 -7.99
N LEU A 144 13.08 8.99 -7.56
CA LEU A 144 13.58 10.35 -7.70
C LEU A 144 14.69 10.56 -6.66
N GLN A 145 15.95 10.46 -7.10
CA GLN A 145 17.07 11.06 -6.37
C GLN A 145 16.81 12.57 -6.30
N GLU A 146 17.03 13.14 -5.12
CA GLU A 146 16.77 14.54 -4.79
C GLU A 146 17.49 15.48 -5.78
N GLY A 147 16.77 15.93 -6.82
CA GLY A 147 17.35 16.75 -7.89
C GLY A 147 16.45 17.89 -8.35
N ASP A 148 15.13 17.71 -8.32
CA ASP A 148 14.21 18.79 -8.68
C ASP A 148 12.89 18.71 -7.89
N ARG A 149 12.56 19.82 -7.19
CA ARG A 149 11.30 20.01 -6.44
C ARG A 149 10.12 20.22 -7.39
N ASN A 150 9.85 19.23 -8.24
CA ASN A 150 8.91 19.36 -9.33
C ASN A 150 7.55 18.73 -8.98
N THR A 151 6.66 19.50 -8.35
CA THR A 151 5.28 19.08 -8.10
C THR A 151 4.51 18.79 -9.40
N LYS A 152 4.84 19.44 -10.52
CA LYS A 152 4.23 19.18 -11.84
C LYS A 152 4.53 17.77 -12.34
N PHE A 153 5.75 17.27 -12.11
CA PHE A 153 6.11 15.88 -12.43
C PHE A 153 5.21 14.90 -11.67
N PHE A 154 5.13 15.02 -10.35
CA PHE A 154 4.27 14.15 -9.53
C PHE A 154 2.80 14.26 -9.93
N HIS A 155 2.33 15.47 -10.23
CA HIS A 155 0.97 15.71 -10.70
C HIS A 155 0.69 14.99 -12.03
N SER A 156 1.61 15.07 -12.99
CA SER A 156 1.53 14.37 -14.28
C SER A 156 1.49 12.85 -14.10
N VAL A 157 2.35 12.31 -13.23
CA VAL A 157 2.36 10.87 -12.89
C VAL A 157 1.02 10.43 -12.29
N VAL A 158 0.49 11.20 -11.34
CA VAL A 158 -0.82 10.91 -10.72
C VAL A 158 -1.93 10.96 -11.77
N LYS A 159 -1.97 12.01 -12.61
CA LYS A 159 -2.99 12.15 -13.67
C LYS A 159 -2.96 10.96 -14.63
N HIS A 160 -1.77 10.58 -15.11
CA HIS A 160 -1.61 9.43 -16.01
C HIS A 160 -2.04 8.11 -15.37
N ARG A 161 -1.72 7.88 -14.10
CA ARG A 161 -2.16 6.68 -13.36
C ARG A 161 -3.67 6.66 -13.15
N THR A 162 -4.27 7.79 -12.78
CA THR A 162 -5.72 7.90 -12.60
C THR A 162 -6.44 7.52 -13.88
N VAL A 163 -6.05 8.08 -15.03
CA VAL A 163 -6.65 7.75 -16.34
C VAL A 163 -6.51 6.26 -16.65
N ARG A 164 -5.33 5.66 -16.44
CA ARG A 164 -5.10 4.23 -16.70
C ARG A 164 -5.83 3.29 -15.73
N SER A 165 -6.21 3.77 -14.55
CA SER A 165 -6.88 2.96 -13.52
C SER A 165 -8.39 2.83 -13.74
N ILE A 166 -8.99 3.68 -14.58
CA ILE A 166 -10.43 3.68 -14.79
C ILE A 166 -10.82 2.55 -15.74
N VAL A 167 -11.67 1.66 -15.25
CA VAL A 167 -12.32 0.65 -16.08
C VAL A 167 -13.59 1.26 -16.66
N HIS A 168 -13.50 1.70 -17.91
CA HIS A 168 -14.64 2.33 -18.60
C HIS A 168 -15.68 1.31 -19.07
N LYS A 169 -15.21 0.14 -19.49
CA LYS A 169 -16.05 -0.98 -19.93
C LYS A 169 -15.34 -2.31 -19.73
N ILE A 170 -16.11 -3.37 -19.57
CA ILE A 170 -15.61 -4.74 -19.40
C ILE A 170 -16.47 -5.72 -20.22
N ARG A 171 -15.87 -6.76 -20.78
CA ARG A 171 -16.60 -7.88 -21.38
C ARG A 171 -16.93 -8.92 -20.32
N ASN A 172 -18.19 -9.33 -20.27
CA ASN A 172 -18.63 -10.45 -19.44
C ASN A 172 -18.29 -11.81 -20.08
N ASP A 173 -18.60 -12.90 -19.38
CA ASP A 173 -18.37 -14.27 -19.87
C ASP A 173 -19.16 -14.60 -21.17
N ARG A 174 -20.20 -13.84 -21.50
CA ARG A 174 -21.01 -13.99 -22.72
C ARG A 174 -20.46 -13.18 -23.91
N GLY A 175 -19.39 -12.40 -23.69
CA GLY A 175 -18.78 -11.54 -24.71
C GLY A 175 -19.44 -10.16 -24.86
N GLU A 176 -20.43 -9.84 -24.03
CA GLU A 176 -21.16 -8.57 -24.05
C GLU A 176 -20.39 -7.48 -23.30
N TRP A 177 -20.45 -6.24 -23.80
CA TRP A 177 -19.82 -5.09 -23.15
C TRP A 177 -20.72 -4.50 -22.07
N ILE A 178 -20.17 -4.35 -20.88
CA ILE A 178 -20.78 -3.67 -19.73
C ILE A 178 -20.05 -2.34 -19.53
N GLU A 179 -20.79 -1.23 -19.46
CA GLU A 179 -20.23 0.14 -19.35
C GLU A 179 -20.71 0.92 -18.11
N SER A 180 -21.79 0.44 -17.47
CA SER A 180 -22.33 1.01 -16.23
C SER A 180 -21.43 0.66 -15.04
N GLU A 181 -21.14 1.64 -14.19
CA GLU A 181 -20.25 1.42 -13.04
C GLU A 181 -20.80 0.38 -12.05
N ALA A 182 -22.11 0.44 -11.79
CA ALA A 182 -22.76 -0.51 -10.89
C ALA A 182 -22.69 -1.94 -11.42
N GLU A 183 -22.91 -2.11 -12.74
CA GLU A 183 -22.85 -3.41 -13.39
C GLU A 183 -21.42 -3.94 -13.49
N ILE A 184 -20.43 -3.07 -13.78
CA ILE A 184 -19.01 -3.42 -13.75
C ILE A 184 -18.61 -3.91 -12.34
N GLY A 185 -19.08 -3.22 -11.30
CA GLY A 185 -18.86 -3.61 -9.91
C GLY A 185 -19.48 -4.96 -9.57
N ALA A 186 -20.75 -5.18 -9.96
CA ALA A 186 -21.44 -6.45 -9.75
C ALA A 186 -20.76 -7.61 -10.52
N GLU A 187 -20.33 -7.39 -11.76
CA GLU A 187 -19.60 -8.37 -12.55
C GLU A 187 -18.23 -8.68 -11.93
N ALA A 188 -17.53 -7.69 -11.38
CA ALA A 188 -16.28 -7.92 -10.65
C ALA A 188 -16.50 -8.83 -9.44
N VAL A 189 -17.51 -8.52 -8.61
CA VAL A 189 -17.87 -9.34 -7.44
C VAL A 189 -18.18 -10.77 -7.89
N ARG A 190 -19.08 -10.95 -8.87
CA ARG A 190 -19.44 -12.27 -9.42
C ARG A 190 -18.22 -13.05 -9.92
N TYR A 191 -17.32 -12.40 -10.67
CA TYR A 191 -16.12 -13.02 -11.20
C TYR A 191 -15.18 -13.50 -10.10
N PHE A 192 -14.90 -12.65 -9.10
CA PHE A 192 -13.94 -12.94 -8.04
C PHE A 192 -14.51 -13.87 -6.96
N GLU A 193 -15.80 -13.78 -6.63
CA GLU A 193 -16.47 -14.76 -5.77
C GLU A 193 -16.34 -16.17 -6.36
N ARG A 194 -16.64 -16.34 -7.65
CA ARG A 194 -16.45 -17.63 -8.34
C ARG A 194 -14.99 -18.08 -8.34
N LEU A 195 -14.05 -17.14 -8.43
CA LEU A 195 -12.62 -17.46 -8.43
C LEU A 195 -12.13 -17.96 -7.05
N PHE A 196 -12.59 -17.34 -5.97
CA PHE A 196 -12.18 -17.64 -4.61
C PHE A 196 -13.02 -18.75 -3.95
N THR A 197 -14.15 -19.12 -4.55
CA THR A 197 -14.95 -20.24 -4.09
C THR A 197 -14.20 -21.55 -4.37
N ALA A 198 -13.89 -22.29 -3.31
CA ALA A 198 -13.23 -23.58 -3.41
C ALA A 198 -14.07 -24.56 -4.24
N GLN A 199 -13.41 -25.27 -5.16
CA GLN A 199 -14.02 -26.42 -5.83
C GLN A 199 -13.79 -27.65 -4.94
N HIS A 200 -14.86 -28.39 -4.64
CA HIS A 200 -14.75 -29.59 -3.82
C HIS A 200 -14.03 -30.69 -4.62
N ILE A 201 -12.74 -30.85 -4.36
CA ILE A 201 -11.94 -31.95 -4.90
C ILE A 201 -11.77 -32.96 -3.77
N ALA A 202 -12.18 -34.21 -3.99
CA ALA A 202 -11.90 -35.31 -3.08
C ALA A 202 -10.38 -35.43 -2.93
N SER A 203 -9.86 -34.96 -1.79
CA SER A 203 -8.43 -34.95 -1.53
C SER A 203 -8.02 -36.38 -1.18
N SER A 204 -7.17 -37.01 -1.99
CA SER A 204 -6.59 -38.30 -1.62
C SER A 204 -5.53 -38.07 -0.53
N SER A 205 -5.93 -38.19 0.73
CA SER A 205 -5.07 -38.05 1.91
C SER A 205 -3.86 -38.98 1.91
N THR A 206 -3.86 -40.01 1.06
CA THR A 206 -2.76 -40.97 0.88
C THR A 206 -1.45 -40.33 0.44
N LEU A 207 -1.48 -39.28 -0.41
CA LEU A 207 -0.25 -38.62 -0.88
C LEU A 207 0.46 -37.84 0.25
N LEU A 208 -0.30 -37.33 1.22
CA LEU A 208 0.24 -36.56 2.33
C LEU A 208 1.07 -37.41 3.30
N GLN A 209 0.80 -38.72 3.35
CA GLN A 209 1.56 -39.67 4.18
C GLN A 209 3.04 -39.79 3.77
N HIS A 210 3.37 -39.37 2.56
CA HIS A 210 4.75 -39.38 2.05
C HIS A 210 5.52 -38.09 2.35
N ILE A 211 4.88 -37.09 2.96
CA ILE A 211 5.57 -35.85 3.36
C ILE A 211 6.37 -36.13 4.64
N PRO A 212 7.70 -36.03 4.61
CA PRO A 212 8.51 -36.32 5.79
C PRO A 212 8.35 -35.23 6.86
N LYS A 213 8.33 -35.63 8.14
CA LYS A 213 8.49 -34.69 9.26
C LYS A 213 9.97 -34.28 9.34
N ILE A 214 10.28 -33.10 8.80
CA ILE A 214 11.66 -32.58 8.74
C ILE A 214 12.03 -31.79 9.99
N LEU A 215 11.06 -31.06 10.57
CA LEU A 215 11.31 -30.18 11.72
C LEU A 215 11.37 -30.96 13.03
N THR A 216 12.35 -30.62 13.85
CA THR A 216 12.51 -31.11 15.22
C THR A 216 11.53 -30.44 16.16
N ASP A 217 11.26 -31.07 17.31
CA ASP A 217 10.37 -30.49 18.32
C ASP A 217 10.99 -29.23 18.95
N GLU A 218 12.33 -29.12 19.00
CA GLU A 218 13.05 -27.90 19.43
C GLU A 218 12.78 -26.73 18.47
N GLU A 219 12.80 -26.96 17.17
CA GLU A 219 12.51 -25.93 16.16
C GLU A 219 11.04 -25.49 16.20
N ASN A 220 10.12 -26.44 16.37
CA ASN A 220 8.71 -26.11 16.60
C ASN A 220 8.54 -25.26 17.86
N GLY A 221 9.19 -25.65 18.96
CA GLY A 221 9.20 -24.86 20.19
C GLY A 221 9.74 -23.45 20.00
N LEU A 222 10.70 -23.25 19.08
CA LEU A 222 11.25 -21.95 18.70
C LEU A 222 10.25 -21.08 17.92
N LEU A 223 9.50 -21.69 16.99
CA LEU A 223 8.46 -21.01 16.21
C LEU A 223 7.25 -20.60 17.07
N GLU A 224 6.96 -21.38 18.12
CA GLU A 224 5.83 -21.18 19.03
C GLU A 224 6.13 -20.24 20.21
N GLN A 225 7.37 -19.73 20.33
CA GLN A 225 7.74 -18.86 21.44
C GLN A 225 6.87 -17.60 21.51
N VAL A 226 6.57 -17.14 22.73
CA VAL A 226 5.85 -15.87 22.91
C VAL A 226 6.66 -14.72 22.30
N LEU A 227 5.97 -13.85 21.55
CA LEU A 227 6.59 -12.68 20.94
C LEU A 227 7.18 -11.74 22.00
N SER A 228 8.41 -11.30 21.75
CA SER A 228 8.99 -10.21 22.53
C SER A 228 8.55 -8.84 21.98
N ALA A 229 8.52 -7.83 22.84
CA ALA A 229 8.24 -6.45 22.43
C ALA A 229 9.26 -5.94 21.38
N GLU A 230 10.52 -6.38 21.49
CA GLU A 230 11.58 -5.99 20.57
C GLU A 230 11.45 -6.67 19.20
N GLU A 231 11.01 -7.93 19.15
CA GLU A 231 10.70 -8.63 17.90
C GLU A 231 9.59 -7.91 17.14
N ILE A 232 8.50 -7.54 17.83
CA ILE A 232 7.38 -6.80 17.24
C ILE A 232 7.82 -5.43 16.76
N ARG A 233 8.61 -4.70 17.57
CA ARG A 233 9.15 -3.39 17.20
C ARG A 233 10.03 -3.51 15.96
N SER A 234 10.95 -4.46 15.94
CA SER A 234 11.86 -4.70 14.83
C SER A 234 11.11 -4.99 13.54
N ALA A 235 10.07 -5.85 13.60
CA ALA A 235 9.20 -6.13 12.45
C ALA A 235 8.53 -4.85 11.93
N VAL A 236 7.93 -4.04 12.80
CA VAL A 236 7.28 -2.78 12.42
C VAL A 236 8.25 -1.80 11.74
N PHE A 237 9.47 -1.67 12.28
CA PHE A 237 10.47 -0.73 11.77
C PHE A 237 11.20 -1.22 10.52
N ALA A 238 11.26 -2.54 10.28
CA ALA A 238 11.84 -3.12 9.07
C ALA A 238 10.91 -3.01 7.84
N MET A 239 9.61 -2.87 8.07
CA MET A 239 8.61 -2.77 6.98
C MET A 239 8.63 -1.42 6.26
N ASP A 240 8.20 -1.42 5.00
CA ASP A 240 8.09 -0.19 4.19
C ASP A 240 7.01 0.74 4.74
N GLY A 241 7.45 1.83 5.38
CA GLY A 241 6.61 2.88 5.94
C GLY A 241 5.77 3.64 4.90
N GLU A 242 6.20 3.64 3.64
CA GLU A 242 5.55 4.32 2.52
C GLU A 242 4.62 3.39 1.72
N SER A 243 4.48 2.15 2.17
CA SER A 243 3.60 1.17 1.54
C SER A 243 2.13 1.60 1.59
N ALA A 244 1.36 1.08 0.64
CA ALA A 244 -0.06 1.36 0.52
C ALA A 244 -0.85 1.02 1.79
N PRO A 245 -1.68 1.94 2.34
CA PRO A 245 -2.53 1.59 3.47
C PRO A 245 -3.68 0.68 3.04
N GLY A 246 -4.26 -0.02 4.00
CA GLY A 246 -5.52 -0.74 3.84
C GLY A 246 -6.74 0.19 4.03
N PRO A 247 -7.94 -0.38 4.25
CA PRO A 247 -9.17 0.38 4.51
C PRO A 247 -9.09 1.37 5.68
N ASP A 248 -8.26 1.11 6.69
CA ASP A 248 -8.09 1.99 7.85
C ASP A 248 -7.28 3.26 7.56
N GLY A 249 -6.62 3.32 6.40
CA GLY A 249 -5.85 4.47 5.95
C GLY A 249 -4.48 4.67 6.59
N TYR A 250 -4.06 3.83 7.55
CA TYR A 250 -2.77 3.98 8.24
C TYR A 250 -1.62 3.31 7.48
N THR A 251 -0.47 3.98 7.43
CA THR A 251 0.77 3.49 6.80
C THR A 251 1.82 3.15 7.87
N GLY A 252 2.87 2.40 7.52
CA GLY A 252 3.95 2.11 8.49
C GLY A 252 4.66 3.37 8.98
N LYS A 253 4.62 4.47 8.20
CA LYS A 253 5.13 5.78 8.63
C LYS A 253 4.41 6.29 9.88
N PHE A 254 3.10 6.06 10.00
CA PHE A 254 2.36 6.38 11.22
C PHE A 254 2.87 5.57 12.41
N PHE A 255 2.98 4.24 12.26
CA PHE A 255 3.36 3.36 13.36
C PHE A 255 4.77 3.64 13.88
N THR A 256 5.71 3.92 12.98
CA THR A 256 7.08 4.29 13.34
C THR A 256 7.15 5.68 13.97
N ALA A 257 6.44 6.68 13.44
CA ALA A 257 6.45 8.04 13.98
C ALA A 257 5.76 8.14 15.36
N ALA A 258 4.68 7.41 15.57
CA ALA A 258 3.87 7.45 16.79
C ALA A 258 4.22 6.34 17.80
N TRP A 259 5.30 5.58 17.58
CA TRP A 259 5.64 4.39 18.36
C TRP A 259 5.73 4.66 19.87
N SER A 260 6.26 5.82 20.26
CA SER A 260 6.38 6.23 21.66
C SER A 260 5.05 6.39 22.40
N VAL A 261 3.94 6.47 21.66
CA VAL A 261 2.58 6.59 22.21
C VAL A 261 1.79 5.30 22.04
N ILE A 262 1.89 4.66 20.87
CA ILE A 262 1.02 3.52 20.52
C ILE A 262 1.68 2.15 20.74
N GLY A 263 3.00 2.11 20.91
CA GLY A 263 3.79 0.88 20.84
C GLY A 263 3.36 -0.19 21.83
N GLU A 264 3.00 0.20 23.06
CA GLU A 264 2.52 -0.74 24.07
C GLU A 264 1.20 -1.42 23.65
N ASP A 265 0.24 -0.66 23.12
CA ASP A 265 -1.02 -1.23 22.62
C ASP A 265 -0.81 -2.13 21.40
N VAL A 266 0.13 -1.77 20.52
CA VAL A 266 0.51 -2.62 19.38
C VAL A 266 1.11 -3.93 19.86
N VAL A 267 2.07 -3.88 20.80
CA VAL A 267 2.68 -5.08 21.37
C VAL A 267 1.63 -5.98 22.02
N ARG A 268 0.76 -5.42 22.89
CA ARG A 268 -0.32 -6.19 23.53
C ARG A 268 -1.26 -6.82 22.50
N ALA A 269 -1.62 -6.10 21.44
CA ALA A 269 -2.47 -6.61 20.38
C ALA A 269 -1.80 -7.77 19.61
N MET A 270 -0.50 -7.63 19.27
CA MET A 270 0.23 -8.69 18.58
C MET A 270 0.35 -9.94 19.48
N CYS A 271 0.82 -9.78 20.72
CA CYS A 271 0.92 -10.90 21.67
C CYS A 271 -0.44 -11.59 21.86
N SER A 272 -1.52 -10.83 21.99
CA SER A 272 -2.88 -11.38 22.13
C SER A 272 -3.26 -12.29 20.96
N PHE A 273 -2.96 -11.90 19.72
CA PHE A 273 -3.23 -12.74 18.54
C PHE A 273 -2.43 -14.04 18.58
N PHE A 274 -1.13 -13.97 18.87
CA PHE A 274 -0.27 -15.16 18.92
C PHE A 274 -0.58 -16.08 20.11
N CYS A 275 -1.27 -15.58 21.14
CA CYS A 275 -1.85 -16.38 22.21
C CYS A 275 -3.24 -16.96 21.88
N GLY A 276 -3.69 -16.88 20.62
CA GLY A 276 -4.93 -17.50 20.15
C GLY A 276 -6.17 -16.60 20.15
N ALA A 277 -6.03 -15.28 20.31
CA ALA A 277 -7.17 -14.38 20.17
C ALA A 277 -7.65 -14.29 18.72
N GLU A 278 -8.98 -14.31 18.53
CA GLU A 278 -9.58 -14.13 17.21
C GLU A 278 -9.31 -12.75 16.63
N LEU A 279 -9.08 -12.69 15.31
CA LEU A 279 -8.87 -11.42 14.62
C LEU A 279 -10.18 -10.68 14.38
N PRO A 280 -10.34 -9.45 14.89
CA PRO A 280 -11.48 -8.60 14.55
C PRO A 280 -11.55 -8.34 13.04
N ARG A 281 -12.78 -8.29 12.51
CA ARG A 281 -13.04 -7.92 11.10
C ARG A 281 -12.39 -6.58 10.70
N ALA A 282 -12.24 -5.66 11.65
CA ALA A 282 -11.58 -4.39 11.41
C ALA A 282 -10.09 -4.54 11.03
N ILE A 283 -9.39 -5.57 11.52
CA ILE A 283 -7.99 -5.85 11.18
C ILE A 283 -7.89 -6.60 9.84
N THR A 284 -8.78 -7.57 9.62
CA THR A 284 -8.77 -8.39 8.39
C THR A 284 -9.38 -7.68 7.17
N ALA A 285 -10.06 -6.55 7.39
CA ALA A 285 -10.57 -5.70 6.32
C ALA A 285 -9.46 -5.37 5.31
N THR A 286 -9.76 -5.61 4.03
CA THR A 286 -8.80 -5.52 2.93
C THR A 286 -9.45 -4.83 1.74
N SER A 287 -8.74 -3.87 1.15
CA SER A 287 -9.19 -3.23 -0.10
C SER A 287 -8.64 -4.02 -1.28
N ILE A 288 -9.53 -4.49 -2.15
CA ILE A 288 -9.16 -5.16 -3.39
C ILE A 288 -8.91 -4.11 -4.47
N VAL A 289 -7.70 -4.10 -5.04
CA VAL A 289 -7.32 -3.18 -6.12
C VAL A 289 -6.99 -3.97 -7.38
N LEU A 290 -7.55 -3.54 -8.50
CA LEU A 290 -7.30 -4.14 -9.82
C LEU A 290 -6.19 -3.39 -10.55
N ILE A 291 -5.14 -4.11 -10.94
CA ILE A 291 -4.03 -3.58 -11.74
C ILE A 291 -4.04 -4.25 -13.11
N PRO A 292 -4.12 -3.49 -14.23
CA PRO A 292 -4.04 -4.05 -15.57
C PRO A 292 -2.71 -4.80 -15.79
N LYS A 293 -2.77 -6.05 -16.27
CA LYS A 293 -1.59 -6.83 -16.70
C LYS A 293 -1.13 -6.45 -18.11
N ILE A 294 -2.07 -6.02 -18.94
CA ILE A 294 -1.84 -5.70 -20.35
C ILE A 294 -2.32 -4.29 -20.69
N VAL A 295 -1.87 -3.79 -21.85
CA VAL A 295 -2.39 -2.57 -22.45
C VAL A 295 -3.81 -2.85 -22.96
N HIS A 296 -4.79 -2.07 -22.52
CA HIS A 296 -6.22 -2.22 -22.83
C HIS A 296 -6.87 -3.54 -22.33
N PRO A 297 -7.03 -3.70 -21.00
CA PRO A 297 -7.71 -4.87 -20.45
C PRO A 297 -9.19 -4.90 -20.87
N GLN A 298 -9.68 -6.07 -21.29
CA GLN A 298 -11.05 -6.24 -21.79
C GLN A 298 -11.94 -7.05 -20.84
N ASN A 299 -11.36 -7.93 -20.03
CA ASN A 299 -12.08 -8.77 -19.08
C ASN A 299 -11.29 -8.86 -17.76
N PHE A 300 -11.92 -9.34 -16.69
CA PHE A 300 -11.29 -9.38 -15.35
C PHE A 300 -10.08 -10.31 -15.25
N SER A 301 -9.88 -11.26 -16.17
CA SER A 301 -8.68 -12.10 -16.20
C SER A 301 -7.40 -11.33 -16.58
N HIS A 302 -7.56 -10.21 -17.30
CA HIS A 302 -6.49 -9.31 -17.69
C HIS A 302 -6.04 -8.37 -16.56
N PHE A 303 -6.66 -8.46 -15.39
CA PHE A 303 -6.25 -7.74 -14.20
C PHE A 303 -5.52 -8.66 -13.23
N CYS A 304 -4.56 -8.08 -12.52
CA CYS A 304 -3.97 -8.65 -11.33
C CYS A 304 -4.70 -8.03 -10.14
N LEU A 305 -5.12 -8.90 -9.22
CA LEU A 305 -5.75 -8.49 -7.98
C LEU A 305 -4.66 -8.25 -6.93
N ILE A 306 -4.71 -7.09 -6.28
CA ILE A 306 -3.83 -6.77 -5.15
C ILE A 306 -4.69 -6.49 -3.93
N SER A 307 -4.44 -7.26 -2.88
CA SER A 307 -5.04 -7.10 -1.56
C SER A 307 -4.26 -6.07 -0.74
N LEU A 308 -4.88 -4.93 -0.46
CA LEU A 308 -4.34 -3.92 0.44
C LEU A 308 -4.87 -4.14 1.85
N CYS A 309 -4.14 -4.93 2.62
CA CYS A 309 -4.45 -5.19 4.03
C CYS A 309 -4.08 -3.98 4.91
N ASN A 310 -4.76 -3.84 6.04
CA ASN A 310 -4.36 -2.89 7.08
C ASN A 310 -2.94 -3.18 7.58
N PHE A 311 -2.21 -2.14 7.98
CA PHE A 311 -0.79 -2.30 8.36
C PHE A 311 -0.62 -3.26 9.54
N VAL A 312 -1.55 -3.25 10.50
CA VAL A 312 -1.60 -4.21 11.62
C VAL A 312 -1.62 -5.66 11.12
N ASN A 313 -2.47 -5.97 10.14
CA ASN A 313 -2.54 -7.33 9.56
C ASN A 313 -1.23 -7.70 8.84
N LYS A 314 -0.59 -6.74 8.16
CA LYS A 314 0.71 -6.97 7.54
C LYS A 314 1.82 -7.27 8.57
N VAL A 315 1.80 -6.62 9.73
CA VAL A 315 2.77 -6.89 10.82
C VAL A 315 2.60 -8.33 11.31
N LEU A 316 1.37 -8.81 11.50
CA LEU A 316 1.09 -10.20 11.87
C LEU A 316 1.66 -11.19 10.84
N SER A 317 1.37 -10.97 9.56
CA SER A 317 1.89 -11.82 8.48
C SER A 317 3.41 -11.74 8.36
N GLN A 318 4.00 -10.56 8.58
CA GLN A 318 5.45 -10.37 8.53
C GLN A 318 6.17 -11.14 9.64
N ILE A 319 5.68 -11.08 10.87
CA ILE A 319 6.23 -11.84 12.01
C ILE A 319 6.17 -13.35 11.71
N LEU A 320 5.03 -13.85 11.22
CA LEU A 320 4.90 -15.25 10.82
C LEU A 320 5.91 -15.62 9.72
N ALA A 321 6.03 -14.78 8.69
CA ALA A 321 6.97 -15.01 7.60
C ALA A 321 8.43 -15.02 8.09
N ASP A 322 8.80 -14.11 8.99
CA ASP A 322 10.16 -14.01 9.54
C ASP A 322 10.52 -15.22 10.40
N ARG A 323 9.57 -15.75 11.18
CA ARG A 323 9.76 -16.99 11.94
C ARG A 323 9.89 -18.19 11.02
N LEU A 324 8.97 -18.37 10.07
CA LEU A 324 9.01 -19.47 9.10
C LEU A 324 10.28 -19.44 8.23
N ALA A 325 10.78 -18.25 7.89
CA ALA A 325 12.01 -18.10 7.11
C ALA A 325 13.25 -18.73 7.76
N GLN A 326 13.26 -18.92 9.09
CA GLN A 326 14.38 -19.54 9.80
C GLN A 326 14.49 -21.04 9.53
N VAL A 327 13.35 -21.70 9.35
CA VAL A 327 13.27 -23.16 9.10
C VAL A 327 13.11 -23.48 7.61
N LEU A 328 12.67 -22.50 6.81
CA LEU A 328 12.40 -22.67 5.38
C LEU A 328 13.51 -23.40 4.61
N PRO A 329 14.82 -23.09 4.81
CA PRO A 329 15.90 -23.76 4.09
C PRO A 329 16.02 -25.27 4.32
N LYS A 330 15.47 -25.78 5.43
CA LYS A 330 15.44 -27.23 5.73
C LYS A 330 14.26 -27.93 5.07
N ILE A 331 13.13 -27.25 4.94
CA ILE A 331 11.87 -27.83 4.44
C ILE A 331 11.70 -27.72 2.93
N ILE A 332 12.42 -26.81 2.26
CA ILE A 332 12.37 -26.66 0.80
C ILE A 332 13.62 -27.23 0.13
N SER A 333 13.44 -27.78 -1.07
CA SER A 333 14.53 -28.24 -1.93
C SER A 333 15.51 -27.09 -2.25
N PRO A 334 16.82 -27.36 -2.40
CA PRO A 334 17.80 -26.35 -2.79
C PRO A 334 17.54 -25.76 -4.19
N GLN A 335 16.83 -26.47 -5.08
CA GLN A 335 16.46 -26.00 -6.41
C GLN A 335 15.29 -24.98 -6.40
N GLN A 336 14.60 -24.83 -5.26
CA GLN A 336 13.55 -23.81 -5.10
C GLN A 336 14.19 -22.45 -4.78
N SER A 337 14.27 -21.56 -5.77
CA SER A 337 14.88 -20.22 -5.60
C SER A 337 13.87 -19.10 -5.31
N GLY A 338 12.60 -19.28 -5.70
CA GLY A 338 11.58 -18.24 -5.59
C GLY A 338 11.28 -17.87 -4.13
N PHE A 339 11.38 -16.57 -3.81
CA PHE A 339 11.06 -15.98 -2.51
C PHE A 339 11.89 -16.51 -1.32
N VAL A 340 13.06 -17.09 -1.58
CA VAL A 340 13.98 -17.57 -0.53
C VAL A 340 15.14 -16.61 -0.40
N ARG A 341 15.43 -16.20 0.84
CA ARG A 341 16.56 -15.31 1.12
C ARG A 341 17.87 -15.91 0.60
N ARG A 342 18.66 -15.11 -0.09
CA ARG A 342 19.97 -15.49 -0.69
C ARG A 342 19.91 -16.50 -1.84
N ARG A 343 18.74 -16.82 -2.40
CA ARG A 343 18.63 -17.58 -3.66
C ARG A 343 18.23 -16.64 -4.78
N LEU A 344 18.93 -16.70 -5.91
CA LEU A 344 18.66 -15.84 -7.05
C LEU A 344 18.00 -16.63 -8.18
N ILE A 345 17.12 -15.98 -8.94
CA ILE A 345 16.48 -16.59 -10.11
C ILE A 345 17.50 -16.94 -11.21
N SER A 346 18.63 -16.24 -11.25
CA SER A 346 19.76 -16.53 -12.15
C SER A 346 20.30 -17.93 -11.95
N ASP A 347 20.33 -18.43 -10.72
CA ASP A 347 20.89 -19.75 -10.40
C ASP A 347 20.03 -20.86 -11.02
N ASN A 348 18.71 -20.70 -10.98
CA ASN A 348 17.78 -21.62 -11.63
C ASN A 348 17.85 -21.56 -13.16
N PHE A 349 18.11 -20.38 -13.74
CA PHE A 349 18.32 -20.25 -15.17
C PHE A 349 19.57 -21.02 -15.63
N LEU A 350 20.69 -20.85 -14.91
CA LEU A 350 21.93 -21.59 -15.18
C LEU A 350 21.73 -23.11 -15.03
N LEU A 351 21.08 -23.54 -13.96
CA LEU A 351 20.75 -24.95 -13.73
C LEU A 351 19.90 -25.51 -14.87
N ALA A 352 18.88 -24.78 -15.32
CA ALA A 352 18.05 -25.18 -16.44
C ALA A 352 18.86 -25.27 -17.75
N GLN A 353 19.77 -24.33 -18.01
CA GLN A 353 20.66 -24.39 -19.17
C GLN A 353 21.59 -25.60 -19.15
N GLU A 354 22.16 -25.93 -17.99
CA GLU A 354 23.04 -27.10 -17.83
C GLU A 354 22.28 -28.40 -18.03
N LEU A 355 21.10 -28.54 -17.43
CA LEU A 355 20.20 -29.69 -17.63
C LEU A 355 19.86 -29.88 -19.11
N LEU A 356 19.43 -28.81 -19.79
CA LEU A 356 19.11 -28.85 -21.22
C LEU A 356 20.34 -29.17 -22.09
N SER A 357 21.52 -28.68 -21.73
CA SER A 357 22.77 -28.93 -22.47
C SER A 357 23.32 -30.36 -22.27
N SER A 358 22.87 -31.04 -21.22
CA SER A 358 23.23 -32.43 -20.93
C SER A 358 22.32 -33.43 -21.66
N MET A 359 21.17 -32.98 -22.16
CA MET A 359 20.23 -33.82 -22.90
C MET A 359 20.82 -34.34 -24.21
N GLY A 360 20.45 -35.57 -24.59
CA GLY A 360 20.88 -36.20 -25.85
C GLY A 360 22.34 -36.66 -25.87
N ARG A 361 23.08 -36.53 -24.76
CA ARG A 361 24.47 -37.03 -24.64
C ARG A 361 24.55 -38.54 -24.44
N SER A 362 23.49 -39.17 -23.95
CA SER A 362 23.40 -40.63 -23.80
C SER A 362 22.53 -41.22 -24.89
N PRO A 363 23.05 -42.14 -25.74
CA PRO A 363 22.26 -42.80 -26.77
C PRO A 363 21.26 -43.83 -26.21
N ARG A 364 21.27 -44.07 -24.88
CA ARG A 364 20.46 -45.10 -24.22
C ARG A 364 19.14 -44.59 -23.62
N ASN A 365 19.00 -43.28 -23.40
CA ASN A 365 17.82 -42.69 -22.77
C ASN A 365 17.26 -41.56 -23.62
N ALA A 366 15.93 -41.47 -23.73
CA ALA A 366 15.26 -40.30 -24.27
C ALA A 366 14.99 -39.30 -23.14
N ASP A 367 15.45 -38.07 -23.30
CA ASP A 367 15.24 -37.00 -22.31
C ASP A 367 13.95 -36.23 -22.60
N VAL A 368 13.16 -35.95 -21.56
CA VAL A 368 11.90 -35.18 -21.65
C VAL A 368 11.93 -34.03 -20.66
N VAL A 369 11.51 -32.85 -21.12
CA VAL A 369 11.39 -31.65 -20.28
C VAL A 369 9.92 -31.29 -20.12
N LEU A 370 9.48 -31.19 -18.86
CA LEU A 370 8.12 -30.79 -18.52
C LEU A 370 8.12 -29.36 -17.98
N LYS A 371 7.49 -28.45 -18.72
CA LYS A 371 7.22 -27.09 -18.26
C LYS A 371 5.81 -27.03 -17.68
N LEU A 372 5.73 -26.97 -16.36
CA LEU A 372 4.47 -26.87 -15.62
C LEU A 372 4.25 -25.43 -15.17
N ASP A 373 3.02 -24.93 -15.32
CA ASP A 373 2.61 -23.61 -14.83
C ASP A 373 1.32 -23.73 -14.01
N MET A 374 1.27 -23.00 -12.90
CA MET A 374 0.12 -23.01 -11.99
C MET A 374 -0.76 -21.79 -12.25
N SER A 375 -1.97 -22.03 -12.72
CA SER A 375 -2.94 -20.94 -12.90
C SER A 375 -3.31 -20.34 -11.55
N LYS A 376 -3.02 -19.05 -11.34
CA LYS A 376 -3.49 -18.27 -10.19
C LYS A 376 -3.20 -18.95 -8.84
N ALA A 377 -1.94 -19.35 -8.62
CA ALA A 377 -1.53 -20.16 -7.47
C ALA A 377 -2.04 -19.65 -6.10
N TYR A 378 -1.97 -18.34 -5.85
CA TYR A 378 -2.47 -17.75 -4.59
C TYR A 378 -4.00 -17.69 -4.48
N ASP A 379 -4.72 -17.58 -5.61
CA ASP A 379 -6.18 -17.47 -5.61
C ASP A 379 -6.86 -18.84 -5.51
N ARG A 380 -6.13 -19.93 -5.81
CA ARG A 380 -6.67 -21.28 -5.96
C ARG A 380 -6.10 -22.31 -4.96
N VAL A 381 -5.17 -21.91 -4.10
CA VAL A 381 -4.64 -22.80 -3.07
C VAL A 381 -5.70 -23.12 -2.02
N SER A 382 -5.85 -24.40 -1.68
CA SER A 382 -6.82 -24.84 -0.67
C SER A 382 -6.27 -24.64 0.74
N TRP A 383 -7.04 -23.98 1.60
CA TRP A 383 -6.72 -23.83 3.02
C TRP A 383 -6.67 -25.18 3.77
N ALA A 384 -7.58 -26.10 3.42
CA ALA A 384 -7.56 -27.45 3.98
C ALA A 384 -6.28 -28.19 3.58
N PHE A 385 -5.83 -28.04 2.34
CA PHE A 385 -4.56 -28.63 1.91
C PHE A 385 -3.38 -28.04 2.68
N LEU A 386 -3.30 -26.70 2.79
CA LEU A 386 -2.22 -26.04 3.53
C LEU A 386 -2.15 -26.48 5.00
N THR A 387 -3.28 -26.59 5.69
CA THR A 387 -3.35 -27.02 7.09
C THR A 387 -3.07 -28.50 7.32
N MET A 388 -3.12 -29.34 6.28
CA MET A 388 -2.68 -30.73 6.38
C MET A 388 -1.18 -30.90 6.06
N VAL A 389 -0.58 -29.96 5.32
CA VAL A 389 0.84 -30.02 4.90
C VAL A 389 1.76 -29.32 5.91
N LEU A 390 1.32 -28.18 6.43
CA LEU A 390 2.00 -27.38 7.45
C LEU A 390 1.57 -27.86 8.84
#